data_AF-A0A5P8NZP9-F1
#
_entry.id   AF-A0A5P8NZP9-F1
#
_cell.length_a   1.000
_cell.length_b   1.000
_cell.length_c   1.000
_cell.angle_alpha   90.00
_cell.angle_beta   90.00
_cell.angle_gamma   90.00
#
_symmetry.space_group_name_H-M   'P 1'
#
loop_
_entity.id
_entity.type
_entity.pdbx_description
1 polymer ?
#
loop_
_entity_poly.entity_id
_entity_poly.type
_entity_poly.pdbx_seq_one_letter_code
_entity_poly.pdbx_strand_id
1 'polypeptide(L)'
;MQENQVNQNIYQEDEIDLKELVRTLWVKKTFIIIFTTIITLLAITYAFFAPKVYEAKVIFKIGEYKQIVNNDDKNTNTVTVTIANASELTQELEILYIDLYKNVKDREAKIDKVGLLKRQKNLFEVVALGNSNNSVTKELKKILKYVQEKHIKILNDIKNIRESQIEQLYSRLIILKTKTLPTLKDRIDRYNANIQIYEQNFKDVQNNIKKIKNKNPTLATIQINEQKYLADMLITLHDSLEELEAKKDNIELIEIAKIEEELNTLKSLMEPHNYKNTDVIGDIMTNDSPVKPKKKLIVIVAFVTGFILSIFLVFFMEFIRGFREEKAEQV
;
A
#
# COMPACT_ATOMS: atom_id res chain seq x y z
N MET A 1 29.45 91.60 32.88
CA MET A 1 30.75 90.91 32.74
C MET A 1 30.53 89.42 32.98
N GLN A 2 31.38 88.59 32.38
CA GLN A 2 31.47 87.10 32.40
C GLN A 2 31.46 86.52 33.84
N GLU A 3 31.34 85.22 34.16
CA GLU A 3 31.84 83.99 33.53
C GLU A 3 31.29 82.73 34.26
N ASN A 4 31.31 81.56 33.59
CA ASN A 4 31.43 80.15 34.06
C ASN A 4 30.83 79.66 35.40
N GLN A 5 29.98 78.61 35.33
CA GLN A 5 30.09 77.40 36.18
C GLN A 5 29.61 76.13 35.43
N VAL A 6 30.41 75.06 35.58
CA VAL A 6 30.19 73.72 35.04
C VAL A 6 29.21 72.93 35.92
N ASN A 7 28.09 72.55 35.30
CA ASN A 7 27.40 71.26 35.34
C ASN A 7 27.58 70.34 36.57
N GLN A 8 26.50 70.11 37.31
CA GLN A 8 26.01 68.76 37.66
C GLN A 8 24.48 68.81 37.78
N ASN A 9 23.76 68.62 36.67
CA ASN A 9 22.38 68.14 36.75
C ASN A 9 22.42 66.74 37.35
N ILE A 10 22.14 66.64 38.65
CA ILE A 10 21.84 65.39 39.31
C ILE A 10 20.53 64.92 38.67
N TYR A 11 20.62 64.04 37.69
CA TYR A 11 19.53 63.14 37.39
C TYR A 11 19.32 62.34 38.67
N GLN A 12 18.32 62.73 39.46
CA GLN A 12 17.74 61.79 40.40
C GLN A 12 17.21 60.66 39.51
N GLU A 13 17.97 59.58 39.45
CA GLU A 13 17.40 58.31 39.03
C GLU A 13 16.32 58.02 40.07
N ASP A 14 15.06 58.23 39.68
CA ASP A 14 13.92 57.73 40.44
C ASP A 14 14.11 56.21 40.56
N GLU A 15 14.74 55.78 41.65
CA GLU A 15 14.84 54.37 41.99
C GLU A 15 13.41 53.86 42.15
N ILE A 16 13.00 52.94 41.27
CA ILE A 16 11.68 52.33 41.35
C ILE A 16 11.59 51.55 42.66
N ASP A 17 10.94 52.12 43.68
CA ASP A 17 10.73 51.44 44.95
C ASP A 17 9.73 50.28 44.77
N LEU A 18 10.26 49.06 44.74
CA LEU A 18 9.48 47.83 44.65
C LEU A 18 8.44 47.70 45.78
N LYS A 19 8.71 48.29 46.95
CA LYS A 19 7.80 48.26 48.10
C LYS A 19 6.57 49.12 47.85
N GLU A 20 6.73 50.26 47.18
CA GLU A 20 5.62 51.13 46.79
C GLU A 20 4.73 50.45 45.75
N LEU A 21 5.34 49.79 44.76
CA LEU A 21 4.64 48.98 43.76
C LEU A 21 3.74 47.91 44.40
N VAL A 22 4.28 47.17 45.38
CA VAL A 22 3.53 46.14 46.12
C VAL A 22 2.41 46.76 46.95
N ARG A 23 2.64 47.91 47.60
CA ARG A 23 1.63 48.63 48.38
C ARG A 23 0.46 49.06 47.51
N THR A 24 0.72 49.62 46.33
CA THR A 24 -0.30 50.04 45.37
C THR A 24 -1.18 48.87 44.92
N LEU A 25 -0.57 47.72 44.64
CA LEU A 25 -1.32 46.49 44.34
C LEU A 25 -2.15 45.99 45.54
N TRP A 26 -1.63 46.11 46.76
CA TRP A 26 -2.33 45.68 47.97
C TRP A 26 -3.56 46.53 48.30
N VAL A 27 -3.49 47.85 48.02
CA VAL A 27 -4.63 48.78 48.16
C VAL A 27 -5.71 48.45 47.13
N LYS A 28 -5.33 48.20 45.88
CA LYS A 28 -6.26 47.88 44.77
C LYS A 28 -6.55 46.38 44.60
N LYS A 29 -6.28 45.55 45.61
CA LYS A 29 -6.46 44.08 45.54
C LYS A 29 -7.89 43.65 45.22
N THR A 30 -8.90 44.39 45.68
CA THR A 30 -10.31 44.11 45.39
C THR A 30 -10.63 44.30 43.91
N PHE A 31 -10.08 45.35 43.28
CA PHE A 31 -10.21 45.58 41.84
C PHE A 31 -9.59 44.44 41.03
N ILE A 32 -8.37 44.02 41.40
CA ILE A 32 -7.66 42.90 40.78
C ILE A 32 -8.50 41.62 40.84
N ILE A 33 -9.06 41.30 42.01
CA ILE A 33 -9.89 40.10 42.21
C ILE A 33 -11.20 40.16 41.42
N ILE A 34 -11.89 41.30 41.40
CA ILE A 34 -13.16 41.43 40.67
C ILE A 34 -12.93 41.32 39.16
N PHE A 35 -11.94 42.03 38.64
CA PHE A 35 -11.64 42.05 37.20
C PHE A 35 -11.22 40.66 36.69
N THR A 36 -10.31 40.00 37.42
CA THR A 36 -9.89 38.62 37.11
C THR A 36 -11.06 37.64 37.14
N THR A 37 -11.95 37.77 38.12
CA THR A 37 -13.14 36.92 38.24
C THR A 37 -14.08 37.12 37.04
N ILE A 38 -14.32 38.36 36.61
CA ILE A 38 -15.17 38.66 35.45
C ILE A 38 -14.61 38.05 34.17
N ILE A 39 -13.31 38.23 33.90
CA ILE A 39 -12.65 37.64 32.72
C ILE A 39 -12.73 36.11 32.76
N THR A 40 -12.49 35.53 33.93
CA THR A 40 -12.54 34.08 34.11
C THR A 40 -13.96 33.54 33.86
N LEU A 41 -15.00 34.24 34.35
CA LEU A 41 -16.40 33.87 34.14
C LEU A 41 -16.80 33.94 32.65
N LEU A 42 -16.35 34.98 31.93
CA LEU A 42 -16.55 35.10 30.49
C LEU A 42 -15.87 33.95 29.73
N ALA A 43 -14.66 33.58 30.12
CA ALA A 43 -13.93 32.47 29.51
C ALA A 43 -14.60 31.10 29.77
N ILE A 44 -15.12 30.86 30.98
CA ILE A 44 -15.90 29.66 31.30
C ILE A 44 -17.15 29.58 30.42
N THR A 45 -17.88 30.70 30.31
CA THR A 45 -19.09 30.79 29.47
C THR A 45 -18.75 30.46 28.02
N TYR A 46 -17.73 31.11 27.46
CA TYR A 46 -17.25 30.81 26.11
C TYR A 46 -16.86 29.34 25.92
N ALA A 47 -16.09 28.76 26.85
CA ALA A 47 -15.65 27.37 26.77
C ALA A 47 -16.81 26.36 26.85
N PHE A 48 -17.95 26.74 27.42
CA PHE A 48 -19.14 25.89 27.47
C PHE A 48 -19.98 25.96 26.19
N PHE A 49 -20.11 27.14 25.59
CA PHE A 49 -20.87 27.35 24.35
C PHE A 49 -20.09 27.03 23.07
N ALA A 50 -18.75 27.04 23.12
CA ALA A 50 -17.93 26.71 21.97
C ALA A 50 -18.21 25.28 21.45
N PRO A 51 -18.24 25.08 20.12
CA PRO A 51 -18.64 23.82 19.50
C PRO A 51 -17.68 22.70 19.90
N LYS A 52 -18.27 21.55 20.26
CA LYS A 52 -17.53 20.33 20.58
C LYS A 52 -16.96 19.72 19.30
N VAL A 53 -15.68 19.40 19.31
CA VAL A 53 -15.01 18.70 18.22
C VAL A 53 -14.53 17.35 18.74
N TYR A 54 -14.96 16.29 18.07
CA TYR A 54 -14.57 14.92 18.29
C TYR A 54 -13.51 14.51 17.27
N GLU A 55 -12.64 13.59 17.67
CA GLU A 55 -11.55 13.06 16.84
C GLU A 55 -11.69 11.55 16.74
N ALA A 56 -11.46 11.02 15.55
CA ALA A 56 -11.26 9.60 15.36
C ALA A 56 -10.04 9.35 14.48
N LYS A 57 -9.38 8.23 14.76
CA LYS A 57 -8.16 7.79 14.10
C LYS A 57 -8.33 6.36 13.62
N VAL A 58 -7.82 6.10 12.42
CA VAL A 58 -7.83 4.76 11.83
C VAL A 58 -6.49 4.50 11.14
N ILE A 59 -6.04 3.26 11.21
CA ILE A 59 -4.88 2.77 10.48
C ILE A 59 -5.39 1.80 9.42
N PHE A 60 -5.11 2.11 8.15
CA PHE A 60 -5.45 1.26 7.03
C PHE A 60 -4.24 0.41 6.63
N LYS A 61 -4.49 -0.88 6.38
CA LYS A 61 -3.55 -1.78 5.72
C LYS A 61 -3.92 -1.87 4.26
N ILE A 62 -2.98 -1.51 3.39
CA ILE A 62 -3.14 -1.62 1.94
C ILE A 62 -3.31 -3.08 1.56
N GLY A 63 -4.26 -3.33 0.66
CA GLY A 63 -4.50 -4.67 0.13
C GLY A 63 -3.25 -5.27 -0.52
N GLU A 64 -3.18 -6.59 -0.47
CA GLU A 64 -2.02 -7.37 -0.87
C GLU A 64 -2.45 -8.63 -1.61
N TYR A 65 -1.60 -9.11 -2.52
CA TYR A 65 -1.79 -10.40 -3.17
C TYR A 65 -0.49 -11.20 -3.21
N LYS A 66 -0.58 -12.54 -3.26
CA LYS A 66 0.61 -13.39 -3.43
C LYS A 66 0.99 -13.53 -4.90
N GLN A 67 2.29 -13.50 -5.19
CA GLN A 67 2.87 -13.67 -6.52
C GLN A 67 4.13 -14.54 -6.44
N ILE A 68 4.35 -15.36 -7.46
CA ILE A 68 5.60 -16.10 -7.62
C ILE A 68 6.65 -15.17 -8.25
N VAL A 69 7.82 -15.14 -7.65
CA VAL A 69 9.01 -14.49 -8.20
C VAL A 69 10.05 -15.56 -8.47
N ASN A 70 10.51 -15.62 -9.72
CA ASN A 70 11.60 -16.50 -10.11
C ASN A 70 12.90 -15.72 -9.90
N ASN A 71 13.70 -16.16 -8.94
CA ASN A 71 15.06 -15.66 -8.78
C ASN A 71 16.03 -16.50 -9.63
N ASP A 72 17.16 -15.91 -10.02
CA ASP A 72 18.20 -16.53 -10.87
C ASP A 72 18.67 -17.91 -10.34
N ASP A 73 18.51 -18.17 -9.03
CA ASP A 73 18.89 -19.41 -8.35
C ASP A 73 17.85 -20.55 -8.46
N LYS A 74 16.87 -20.48 -9.37
CA LYS A 74 15.83 -21.52 -9.63
C LYS A 74 14.91 -21.87 -8.45
N ASN A 75 15.02 -21.21 -7.30
CA ASN A 75 14.03 -21.34 -6.23
C ASN A 75 12.83 -20.44 -6.51
N THR A 76 11.65 -21.06 -6.61
CA THR A 76 10.37 -20.36 -6.73
C THR A 76 9.93 -19.91 -5.33
N ASN A 77 9.95 -18.60 -5.10
CA ASN A 77 9.49 -18.03 -3.84
C ASN A 77 8.15 -17.32 -4.05
N THR A 78 7.20 -17.59 -3.16
CA THR A 78 5.95 -16.83 -3.12
C THR A 78 6.15 -15.58 -2.28
N VAL A 79 6.00 -14.41 -2.90
CA VAL A 79 6.15 -13.10 -2.27
C VAL A 79 4.79 -12.44 -2.14
N THR A 80 4.61 -11.66 -1.07
CA THR A 80 3.42 -10.82 -0.89
C THR A 80 3.68 -9.45 -1.52
N VAL A 81 2.83 -9.05 -2.46
CA VAL A 81 2.92 -7.78 -3.19
C VAL A 81 1.77 -6.89 -2.76
N THR A 82 2.07 -5.63 -2.45
CA THR A 82 1.06 -4.61 -2.15
C THR A 82 0.44 -4.10 -3.44
N ILE A 83 -0.89 -3.94 -3.45
CA ILE A 83 -1.65 -3.50 -4.64
C ILE A 83 -1.33 -2.05 -5.02
N ALA A 84 -0.96 -1.22 -4.04
CA ALA A 84 -0.69 0.20 -4.23
C ALA A 84 0.50 0.65 -3.38
N ASN A 85 1.16 1.71 -3.85
CA ASN A 85 2.16 2.43 -3.07
C ASN A 85 1.45 3.31 -2.03
N ALA A 86 1.74 3.12 -0.75
CA ALA A 86 1.13 3.93 0.30
C ALA A 86 1.40 5.42 0.12
N SER A 87 2.60 5.81 -0.34
CA SER A 87 2.97 7.22 -0.47
C SER A 87 2.08 7.93 -1.50
N GLU A 88 1.92 7.33 -2.67
CA GLU A 88 1.07 7.86 -3.74
C GLU A 88 -0.40 7.88 -3.32
N LEU A 89 -0.88 6.80 -2.69
CA LEU A 89 -2.25 6.73 -2.19
C LEU A 89 -2.52 7.79 -1.13
N THR A 90 -1.59 8.03 -0.20
CA THR A 90 -1.76 9.08 0.82
C THR A 90 -1.83 10.48 0.22
N GLN A 91 -1.02 10.77 -0.80
CA GLN A 91 -1.05 12.05 -1.52
C GLN A 91 -2.37 12.24 -2.27
N GLU A 92 -2.85 11.19 -2.95
CA GLU A 92 -4.15 11.21 -3.62
C GLU A 92 -5.29 11.48 -2.63
N LEU A 93 -5.30 10.79 -1.49
CA LEU A 93 -6.32 10.98 -0.45
C LEU A 93 -6.25 12.37 0.20
N GLU A 94 -5.04 12.91 0.40
CA GLU A 94 -4.86 14.28 0.89
C GLU A 94 -5.48 15.30 -0.09
N ILE A 95 -5.22 15.15 -1.39
CA ILE A 95 -5.84 16.01 -2.41
C ILE A 95 -7.37 15.87 -2.37
N LEU A 96 -7.88 14.63 -2.42
CA LEU A 96 -9.31 14.35 -2.54
C LEU A 96 -10.12 14.77 -1.32
N TYR A 97 -9.58 14.58 -0.11
CA TYR A 97 -10.35 14.72 1.14
C TYR A 97 -9.95 15.93 1.99
N ILE A 98 -8.79 16.54 1.75
CA ILE A 98 -8.32 17.74 2.45
C ILE A 98 -8.33 18.94 1.50
N ASP A 99 -7.55 18.90 0.41
CA ASP A 99 -7.32 20.09 -0.42
C ASP A 99 -8.58 20.53 -1.19
N LEU A 100 -9.27 19.59 -1.85
CA LEU A 100 -10.50 19.88 -2.59
C LEU A 100 -11.64 20.40 -1.69
N TYR A 101 -11.55 20.15 -0.38
CA TYR A 101 -12.59 20.46 0.58
C TYR A 101 -12.22 21.54 1.58
N LYS A 102 -11.05 22.16 1.43
CA LYS A 102 -10.53 23.21 2.31
C LYS A 102 -11.49 24.39 2.50
N ASN A 103 -12.28 24.71 1.48
CA ASN A 103 -13.20 25.85 1.46
C ASN A 103 -14.68 25.48 1.64
N VAL A 104 -15.00 24.18 1.81
CA VAL A 104 -16.39 23.76 1.97
C VAL A 104 -16.80 23.94 3.43
N LYS A 105 -17.70 24.89 3.65
CA LYS A 105 -18.34 25.16 4.94
C LYS A 105 -19.47 24.15 5.18
N ASP A 106 -19.89 23.97 6.43
CA ASP A 106 -21.06 23.16 6.83
C ASP A 106 -20.93 21.63 6.71
N ARG A 107 -19.74 21.08 6.99
CA ARG A 107 -19.58 19.62 7.13
C ARG A 107 -19.68 19.18 8.58
N GLU A 108 -20.36 18.08 8.80
CA GLU A 108 -20.39 17.41 10.11
C GLU A 108 -19.02 16.84 10.51
N ALA A 109 -18.21 16.43 9.52
CA ALA A 109 -16.87 15.91 9.71
C ALA A 109 -15.95 16.25 8.53
N LYS A 110 -14.65 16.32 8.81
CA LYS A 110 -13.59 16.54 7.83
C LYS A 110 -12.38 15.68 8.15
N ILE A 111 -11.57 15.42 7.14
CA ILE A 111 -10.26 14.81 7.34
C ILE A 111 -9.28 15.90 7.76
N ASP A 112 -8.53 15.63 8.82
CA ASP A 112 -7.52 16.55 9.35
C ASP A 112 -6.12 16.16 8.91
N LYS A 113 -5.87 14.85 8.80
CA LYS A 113 -4.57 14.31 8.41
C LYS A 113 -4.71 12.99 7.66
N VAL A 114 -3.95 12.85 6.59
CA VAL A 114 -3.61 11.57 5.96
C VAL A 114 -2.09 11.45 6.00
N GLY A 115 -1.54 10.31 6.40
CA GLY A 115 -0.10 10.18 6.45
C GLY A 115 0.42 8.75 6.57
N LEU A 116 1.67 8.57 6.16
CA LEU A 116 2.37 7.30 6.26
C LEU A 116 2.72 6.98 7.72
N LEU A 117 2.60 5.69 8.08
CA LEU A 117 3.16 5.21 9.35
C LEU A 117 4.68 5.04 9.20
N LYS A 118 5.45 5.59 10.15
CA LYS A 118 6.92 5.51 10.12
C LYS A 118 7.36 4.06 9.99
N ARG A 119 8.23 3.79 9.00
CA ARG A 119 8.87 2.48 8.73
C ARG A 119 7.93 1.38 8.19
N GLN A 120 6.65 1.65 7.91
CA GLN A 120 5.69 0.67 7.40
C GLN A 120 5.13 1.13 6.05
N LYS A 121 5.60 0.52 4.95
CA LYS A 121 5.25 0.96 3.58
C LYS A 121 3.86 0.53 3.11
N ASN A 122 3.18 -0.36 3.82
CA ASN A 122 1.85 -0.87 3.51
C ASN A 122 0.76 -0.30 4.43
N LEU A 123 1.11 0.58 5.37
CA LEU A 123 0.18 1.15 6.35
C LEU A 123 0.12 2.67 6.23
N PHE A 124 -1.09 3.21 6.37
CA PHE A 124 -1.30 4.65 6.47
C PHE A 124 -2.34 4.99 7.53
N GLU A 125 -2.15 6.15 8.17
CA GLU A 125 -3.01 6.72 9.18
C GLU A 125 -3.93 7.76 8.54
N VAL A 126 -5.20 7.76 8.94
CA VAL A 126 -6.13 8.84 8.66
C VAL A 126 -6.75 9.32 9.97
N VAL A 127 -6.76 10.64 10.15
CA VAL A 127 -7.38 11.32 11.30
C VAL A 127 -8.48 12.22 10.79
N ALA A 128 -9.65 12.11 11.41
CA ALA A 128 -10.81 12.91 11.08
C ALA A 128 -11.34 13.65 12.32
N LEU A 129 -11.90 14.84 12.09
CA LEU A 129 -12.47 15.71 13.09
C LEU A 129 -13.92 16.04 12.73
N GLY A 130 -14.81 16.10 13.72
CA GLY A 130 -16.22 16.37 13.47
C GLY A 130 -17.01 16.75 14.70
N ASN A 131 -18.31 16.97 14.53
CA ASN A 131 -19.23 17.36 15.60
C ASN A 131 -19.67 16.19 16.49
N SER A 132 -19.49 14.95 16.05
CA SER A 132 -19.86 13.72 16.76
C SER A 132 -18.99 12.53 16.35
N ASN A 133 -18.85 11.53 17.22
CA ASN A 133 -18.12 10.29 16.89
C ASN A 133 -18.72 9.59 15.66
N ASN A 134 -20.06 9.56 15.53
CA ASN A 134 -20.73 8.94 14.39
C ASN A 134 -20.38 9.62 13.06
N SER A 135 -20.41 10.95 13.01
CA SER A 135 -20.08 11.70 11.79
C SER A 135 -18.62 11.48 11.36
N VAL A 136 -17.70 11.43 12.32
CA VAL A 136 -16.28 11.15 12.04
C VAL A 136 -16.07 9.72 11.55
N THR A 137 -16.67 8.73 12.22
CA THR A 137 -16.61 7.32 11.78
C THR A 137 -17.21 7.14 10.38
N LYS A 138 -18.32 7.83 10.07
CA LYS A 138 -18.93 7.81 8.73
C LYS A 138 -17.97 8.35 7.67
N GLU A 139 -17.24 9.43 7.97
CA GLU A 139 -16.28 10.00 7.02
C GLU A 139 -15.09 9.06 6.77
N LEU A 140 -14.55 8.44 7.82
CA LEU A 140 -13.47 7.44 7.69
C LEU A 140 -13.93 6.21 6.89
N LYS A 141 -15.18 5.76 7.08
CA LYS A 141 -15.77 4.67 6.28
C LYS A 141 -15.90 5.02 4.80
N LYS A 142 -16.12 6.29 4.44
CA LYS A 142 -16.14 6.69 3.02
C LYS A 142 -14.78 6.50 2.37
N ILE A 143 -13.70 6.86 3.07
CA ILE A 143 -12.33 6.64 2.59
C ILE A 143 -12.04 5.16 2.44
N LEU A 144 -12.38 4.35 3.46
CA LEU A 144 -12.21 2.91 3.39
C LEU A 144 -12.91 2.33 2.15
N LYS A 145 -14.17 2.70 1.94
CA LYS A 145 -14.97 2.25 0.81
C LYS A 145 -14.34 2.67 -0.52
N TYR A 146 -13.92 3.93 -0.67
CA TYR A 146 -13.25 4.42 -1.88
C TYR A 146 -11.99 3.59 -2.21
N VAL A 147 -11.13 3.36 -1.21
CA VAL A 147 -9.89 2.60 -1.41
C VAL A 147 -10.20 1.13 -1.71
N GLN A 148 -11.18 0.53 -1.01
CA GLN A 148 -11.62 -0.85 -1.25
C GLN A 148 -12.20 -1.04 -2.65
N GLU A 149 -13.01 -0.11 -3.15
CA GLU A 149 -13.58 -0.13 -4.50
C GLU A 149 -12.50 0.04 -5.58
N LYS A 150 -11.44 0.80 -5.30
CA LYS A 150 -10.29 0.91 -6.20
C LYS A 150 -9.48 -0.39 -6.21
N HIS A 151 -9.16 -0.93 -5.05
CA HIS A 151 -8.31 -2.12 -4.93
C HIS A 151 -9.00 -3.41 -5.37
N ILE A 152 -10.32 -3.53 -5.18
CA ILE A 152 -11.06 -4.72 -5.66
C ILE A 152 -11.00 -4.84 -7.19
N LYS A 153 -11.00 -3.72 -7.92
CA LYS A 153 -10.84 -3.71 -9.37
C LYS A 153 -9.49 -4.31 -9.77
N ILE A 154 -8.41 -3.84 -9.14
CA ILE A 154 -7.06 -4.33 -9.41
C ILE A 154 -6.94 -5.82 -9.05
N LEU A 155 -7.51 -6.25 -7.91
CA LEU A 155 -7.51 -7.66 -7.51
C LEU A 155 -8.29 -8.53 -8.52
N ASN A 156 -9.43 -8.06 -8.99
CA ASN A 156 -10.21 -8.75 -10.02
C ASN A 156 -9.45 -8.82 -11.33
N ASP A 157 -8.77 -7.76 -11.76
CA ASP A 157 -7.94 -7.77 -12.97
C ASP A 157 -6.83 -8.83 -12.87
N ILE A 158 -6.15 -8.90 -11.73
CA ILE A 158 -5.12 -9.94 -11.46
C ILE A 158 -5.74 -11.34 -11.49
N LYS A 159 -6.93 -11.51 -10.91
CA LYS A 159 -7.68 -12.78 -10.92
C LYS A 159 -8.03 -13.21 -12.34
N ASN A 160 -8.59 -12.30 -13.13
CA ASN A 160 -8.98 -12.53 -14.53
C ASN A 160 -7.77 -12.91 -15.40
N ILE A 161 -6.62 -12.24 -15.21
CA ILE A 161 -5.38 -12.56 -15.92
C ILE A 161 -4.96 -14.01 -15.62
N ARG A 162 -4.97 -14.40 -14.34
CA ARG A 162 -4.59 -15.76 -13.93
C ARG A 162 -5.59 -16.81 -14.42
N GLU A 163 -6.88 -16.51 -14.40
CA GLU A 163 -7.92 -17.39 -14.97
C GLU A 163 -7.68 -17.63 -16.45
N SER A 164 -7.40 -16.56 -17.21
CA SER A 164 -7.07 -16.68 -18.64
C SER A 164 -5.80 -17.52 -18.87
N GLN A 165 -4.76 -17.35 -18.05
CA GLN A 165 -3.54 -18.17 -18.12
C GLN A 165 -3.84 -19.65 -17.85
N ILE A 166 -4.64 -19.95 -16.83
CA ILE A 166 -5.08 -21.32 -16.51
C ILE A 166 -5.84 -21.93 -17.69
N GLU A 167 -6.78 -21.20 -18.30
CA GLU A 167 -7.56 -21.67 -19.45
C GLU A 167 -6.66 -21.98 -20.67
N GLN A 168 -5.67 -21.13 -20.94
CA GLN A 168 -4.70 -21.33 -22.02
C GLN A 168 -3.87 -22.60 -21.80
N LEU A 169 -3.36 -22.79 -20.58
CA LEU A 169 -2.57 -23.98 -20.21
C LEU A 169 -3.39 -25.26 -20.30
N TYR A 170 -4.65 -25.24 -19.81
CA TYR A 170 -5.56 -26.38 -19.96
C TYR A 170 -5.85 -26.70 -21.43
N SER A 171 -6.11 -25.68 -22.24
CA SER A 171 -6.37 -25.87 -23.68
C SER A 171 -5.16 -26.53 -24.36
N ARG A 172 -3.94 -26.08 -24.04
CA ARG A 172 -2.70 -26.70 -24.53
C ARG A 172 -2.57 -28.16 -24.08
N LEU A 173 -2.81 -28.44 -22.79
CA LEU A 173 -2.74 -29.78 -22.24
C LEU A 173 -3.75 -30.73 -22.90
N ILE A 174 -4.98 -30.26 -23.15
CA ILE A 174 -6.00 -31.02 -23.86
C ILE A 174 -5.56 -31.37 -25.28
N ILE A 175 -5.02 -30.40 -26.03
CA ILE A 175 -4.54 -30.63 -27.40
C ILE A 175 -3.41 -31.65 -27.40
N LEU A 176 -2.44 -31.53 -26.47
CA LEU A 176 -1.32 -32.46 -26.37
C LEU A 176 -1.80 -33.89 -26.07
N LYS A 177 -2.70 -34.06 -25.09
CA LYS A 177 -3.18 -35.38 -24.67
C LYS A 177 -4.16 -36.04 -25.64
N THR A 178 -5.07 -35.26 -26.23
CA THR A 178 -6.19 -35.83 -27.01
C THR A 178 -5.95 -35.82 -28.52
N LYS A 179 -5.01 -35.02 -29.01
CA LYS A 179 -4.71 -34.91 -30.45
C LYS A 179 -3.25 -35.24 -30.76
N THR A 180 -2.29 -34.55 -30.14
CA THR A 180 -0.87 -34.68 -30.50
C THR A 180 -0.30 -36.07 -30.16
N LEU A 181 -0.48 -36.57 -28.94
CA LEU A 181 0.03 -37.88 -28.55
C LEU A 181 -0.62 -39.04 -29.31
N PRO A 182 -1.96 -39.08 -29.48
CA PRO A 182 -2.59 -40.12 -30.29
C PRO A 182 -2.11 -40.12 -31.74
N THR A 183 -2.04 -38.96 -32.39
CA THR A 183 -1.57 -38.89 -33.79
C THR A 183 -0.11 -39.30 -33.96
N LEU A 184 0.74 -38.98 -32.97
CA LEU A 184 2.14 -39.41 -32.95
C LEU A 184 2.25 -40.91 -32.72
N LYS A 185 1.47 -41.47 -31.79
CA LYS A 185 1.37 -42.91 -31.55
C LYS A 185 0.94 -43.66 -32.81
N ASP A 186 -0.13 -43.21 -33.48
CA ASP A 186 -0.58 -43.83 -34.72
C ASP A 186 0.51 -43.82 -35.81
N ARG A 187 1.35 -42.77 -35.84
CA ARG A 187 2.47 -42.68 -36.79
C ARG A 187 3.58 -43.67 -36.44
N ILE A 188 3.94 -43.77 -35.16
CA ILE A 188 4.92 -44.74 -34.64
C ILE A 188 4.46 -46.17 -34.96
N ASP A 189 3.19 -46.49 -34.69
CA ASP A 189 2.61 -47.81 -34.96
C ASP A 189 2.69 -48.17 -36.46
N ARG A 190 2.43 -47.20 -37.35
CA ARG A 190 2.61 -47.41 -38.81
C ARG A 190 4.07 -47.63 -39.21
N TYR A 191 5.02 -46.88 -38.63
CA TYR A 191 6.44 -47.07 -38.91
C TYR A 191 6.91 -48.46 -38.44
N ASN A 192 6.51 -48.87 -37.24
CA ASN A 192 6.79 -50.19 -36.69
C ASN A 192 6.27 -51.31 -37.60
N ALA A 193 5.02 -51.21 -38.07
CA ALA A 193 4.45 -52.18 -38.99
C ALA A 193 5.23 -52.24 -40.32
N ASN A 194 5.61 -51.09 -40.88
CA ASN A 194 6.40 -51.03 -42.12
C ASN A 194 7.79 -51.64 -41.94
N ILE A 195 8.49 -51.30 -40.86
CA ILE A 195 9.80 -51.85 -40.53
C ILE A 195 9.72 -53.37 -40.44
N GLN A 196 8.74 -53.93 -39.72
CA GLN A 196 8.55 -55.37 -39.63
C GLN A 196 8.41 -56.03 -41.00
N ILE A 197 7.66 -55.43 -41.94
CA ILE A 197 7.53 -55.93 -43.31
C ILE A 197 8.89 -55.92 -44.02
N TYR A 198 9.63 -54.80 -43.96
CA TYR A 198 10.94 -54.68 -44.60
C TYR A 198 11.98 -55.62 -43.99
N GLU A 199 11.94 -55.87 -42.69
CA GLU A 199 12.80 -56.84 -42.03
C GLU A 199 12.54 -58.28 -42.48
N GLN A 200 11.27 -58.65 -42.68
CA GLN A 200 10.93 -59.95 -43.24
C GLN A 200 11.44 -60.08 -44.68
N ASN A 201 11.19 -59.07 -45.53
CA ASN A 201 11.70 -59.05 -46.90
C ASN A 201 13.24 -59.16 -46.93
N PHE A 202 13.94 -58.45 -46.03
CA PHE A 202 15.39 -58.54 -45.91
C PHE A 202 15.85 -59.96 -45.56
N LYS A 203 15.19 -60.63 -44.60
CA LYS A 203 15.50 -62.02 -44.22
C LYS A 203 15.25 -62.99 -45.39
N ASP A 204 14.19 -62.80 -46.14
CA ASP A 204 13.85 -63.62 -47.31
C ASP A 204 14.90 -63.49 -48.42
N VAL A 205 15.30 -62.26 -48.75
CA VAL A 205 16.38 -61.98 -49.71
C VAL A 205 17.70 -62.60 -49.22
N GLN A 206 18.04 -62.44 -47.94
CA GLN A 206 19.22 -63.05 -47.34
C GLN A 206 19.23 -64.57 -47.48
N ASN A 207 18.09 -65.22 -47.23
CA ASN A 207 17.92 -66.66 -47.36
C ASN A 207 18.03 -67.11 -48.83
N ASN A 208 17.51 -66.32 -49.77
CA ASN A 208 17.62 -66.58 -51.20
C ASN A 208 19.07 -66.51 -51.68
N ILE A 209 19.81 -65.45 -51.32
CA ILE A 209 21.24 -65.28 -51.64
C ILE A 209 22.03 -66.51 -51.21
N LYS A 210 21.82 -67.03 -49.99
CA LYS A 210 22.49 -68.25 -49.50
C LYS A 210 22.27 -69.46 -50.41
N LYS A 211 21.07 -69.60 -51.00
CA LYS A 211 20.72 -70.72 -51.90
C LYS A 211 21.33 -70.57 -53.30
N ILE A 212 21.41 -69.35 -53.83
CA ILE A 212 21.86 -69.10 -55.22
C ILE A 212 23.34 -68.79 -55.38
N LYS A 213 24.05 -68.38 -54.31
CA LYS A 213 25.45 -67.94 -54.34
C LYS A 213 26.38 -68.88 -55.12
N ASN A 214 26.21 -70.18 -54.96
CA ASN A 214 27.05 -71.20 -55.61
C ASN A 214 26.52 -71.64 -56.98
N LYS A 215 25.25 -71.32 -57.30
CA LYS A 215 24.57 -71.77 -58.53
C LYS A 215 24.57 -70.71 -59.63
N ASN A 216 24.44 -69.44 -59.27
CA ASN A 216 24.43 -68.32 -60.20
C ASN A 216 25.04 -67.07 -59.52
N PRO A 217 26.37 -66.87 -59.65
CA PRO A 217 27.07 -65.77 -58.99
C PRO A 217 26.58 -64.38 -59.42
N THR A 218 26.23 -64.20 -60.70
CA THR A 218 25.74 -62.92 -61.23
C THR A 218 24.40 -62.53 -60.59
N LEU A 219 23.47 -63.47 -60.50
CA LEU A 219 22.18 -63.25 -59.83
C LEU A 219 22.34 -63.00 -58.33
N ALA A 220 23.30 -63.68 -57.69
CA ALA A 220 23.62 -63.45 -56.28
C ALA A 220 24.13 -62.02 -56.03
N THR A 221 24.97 -61.47 -56.91
CA THR A 221 25.43 -60.06 -56.81
C THR A 221 24.28 -59.06 -56.92
N ILE A 222 23.31 -59.30 -57.80
CA ILE A 222 22.11 -58.44 -57.93
C ILE A 222 21.32 -58.45 -56.61
N GLN A 223 21.04 -59.64 -56.05
CA GLN A 223 20.33 -59.75 -54.78
C GLN A 223 21.12 -59.16 -53.60
N ILE A 224 22.45 -59.23 -53.60
CA ILE A 224 23.28 -58.56 -52.59
C ILE A 224 23.09 -57.04 -52.64
N ASN A 225 23.01 -56.44 -53.83
CA ASN A 225 22.76 -55.01 -53.97
C ASN A 225 21.35 -54.62 -53.50
N GLU A 226 20.34 -55.41 -53.84
CA GLU A 226 18.98 -55.24 -53.33
C GLU A 226 18.94 -55.34 -51.79
N GLN A 227 19.62 -56.34 -51.23
CA GLN A 227 19.75 -56.51 -49.80
C GLN A 227 20.41 -55.30 -49.14
N LYS A 228 21.47 -54.75 -49.74
CA LYS A 228 22.13 -53.53 -49.25
C LYS A 228 21.17 -52.34 -49.24
N TYR A 229 20.43 -52.13 -50.33
CA TYR A 229 19.42 -51.07 -50.41
C TYR A 229 18.34 -51.21 -49.32
N LEU A 230 17.86 -52.43 -49.07
CA LEU A 230 16.92 -52.71 -47.99
C LEU A 230 17.53 -52.43 -46.60
N ALA A 231 18.81 -52.75 -46.38
CA ALA A 231 19.50 -52.44 -45.13
C ALA A 231 19.59 -50.92 -44.89
N ASP A 232 20.02 -50.16 -45.89
CA ASP A 232 20.15 -48.70 -45.77
C ASP A 232 18.78 -48.03 -45.50
N MET A 233 17.72 -48.53 -46.15
CA MET A 233 16.35 -48.08 -45.89
C MET A 233 15.89 -48.43 -44.48
N LEU A 234 16.15 -49.66 -44.01
CA LEU A 234 15.80 -50.09 -42.65
C LEU A 234 16.50 -49.25 -41.59
N ILE A 235 17.78 -48.91 -41.78
CA ILE A 235 18.52 -48.02 -40.88
C ILE A 235 17.82 -46.66 -40.81
N THR A 236 17.54 -46.04 -41.96
CA THR A 236 16.88 -44.73 -42.04
C THR A 236 15.50 -44.73 -41.37
N LEU A 237 14.74 -45.83 -41.53
CA LEU A 237 13.43 -45.98 -40.90
C LEU A 237 13.52 -46.14 -39.38
N HIS A 238 14.52 -46.89 -38.88
CA HIS A 238 14.78 -47.03 -37.45
C HIS A 238 15.21 -45.69 -36.84
N ASP A 239 16.12 -44.96 -37.47
CA ASP A 239 16.54 -43.63 -37.00
C ASP A 239 15.34 -42.68 -36.92
N SER A 240 14.48 -42.67 -37.95
CA SER A 240 13.25 -41.87 -37.95
C SER A 240 12.26 -42.29 -36.86
N LEU A 241 12.18 -43.58 -36.55
CA LEU A 241 11.32 -44.11 -35.49
C LEU A 241 11.84 -43.66 -34.12
N GLU A 242 13.14 -43.76 -33.88
CA GLU A 242 13.80 -43.32 -32.64
C GLU A 242 13.54 -41.83 -32.40
N GLU A 243 13.65 -40.98 -33.42
CA GLU A 243 13.31 -39.56 -33.31
C GLU A 243 11.85 -39.30 -32.92
N LEU A 244 10.91 -40.08 -33.48
CA LEU A 244 9.48 -39.96 -33.17
C LEU A 244 9.18 -40.42 -31.75
N GLU A 245 9.79 -41.50 -31.29
CA GLU A 245 9.68 -42.00 -29.92
C GLU A 245 10.28 -41.02 -28.91
N ALA A 246 11.48 -40.49 -29.17
CA ALA A 246 12.10 -39.46 -28.34
C ALA A 246 11.22 -38.20 -28.23
N LYS A 247 10.59 -37.80 -29.35
CA LYS A 247 9.63 -36.69 -29.35
C LYS A 247 8.38 -36.99 -28.53
N LYS A 248 7.85 -38.21 -28.60
CA LYS A 248 6.70 -38.65 -27.81
C LYS A 248 7.04 -38.59 -26.32
N ASP A 249 8.18 -39.13 -25.93
CA ASP A 249 8.63 -39.18 -24.54
C ASP A 249 8.91 -37.78 -23.99
N ASN A 250 9.48 -36.88 -24.81
CA ASN A 250 9.65 -35.48 -24.44
C ASN A 250 8.31 -34.81 -24.11
N ILE A 251 7.28 -35.03 -24.94
CA ILE A 251 5.94 -34.48 -24.70
C ILE A 251 5.32 -35.07 -23.42
N GLU A 252 5.36 -36.40 -23.27
CA GLU A 252 4.75 -37.11 -22.14
C GLU A 252 5.42 -36.79 -20.80
N LEU A 253 6.75 -36.80 -20.76
CA LEU A 253 7.51 -36.75 -19.51
C LEU A 253 7.96 -35.34 -19.12
N ILE A 254 8.11 -34.44 -20.10
CA ILE A 254 8.70 -33.11 -19.86
C ILE A 254 7.66 -32.01 -20.11
N GLU A 255 7.08 -31.92 -21.31
CA GLU A 255 6.16 -30.82 -21.63
C GLU A 255 4.88 -30.86 -20.79
N ILE A 256 4.21 -32.01 -20.73
CA ILE A 256 2.97 -32.17 -19.96
C ILE A 256 3.24 -31.94 -18.47
N ALA A 257 4.30 -32.53 -17.92
CA ALA A 257 4.66 -32.37 -16.51
C ALA A 257 4.89 -30.90 -16.14
N LYS A 258 5.60 -30.13 -16.98
CA LYS A 258 5.81 -28.68 -16.77
C LYS A 258 4.50 -27.90 -16.79
N ILE A 259 3.60 -28.19 -17.72
CA ILE A 259 2.29 -27.51 -17.80
C ILE A 259 1.45 -27.84 -16.56
N GLU A 260 1.46 -29.09 -16.10
CA GLU A 260 0.74 -29.51 -14.90
C GLU A 260 1.29 -28.86 -13.62
N GLU A 261 2.61 -28.76 -13.50
CA GLU A 261 3.27 -28.01 -12.42
C GLU A 261 2.84 -26.54 -12.43
N GLU A 262 2.93 -25.88 -13.59
CA GLU A 262 2.53 -24.48 -13.75
C GLU A 262 1.05 -24.28 -13.38
N LEU A 263 0.15 -25.14 -13.86
CA LEU A 263 -1.27 -25.13 -13.49
C LEU A 263 -1.48 -25.27 -11.97
N ASN A 264 -0.76 -26.16 -11.31
CA ASN A 264 -0.88 -26.35 -9.87
C ASN A 264 -0.40 -25.11 -9.10
N THR A 265 0.67 -24.48 -9.55
CA THR A 265 1.15 -23.23 -8.94
C THR A 265 0.15 -22.08 -9.11
N LEU A 266 -0.42 -21.89 -10.32
CA LEU A 266 -1.43 -20.86 -10.57
C LEU A 266 -2.71 -21.11 -9.75
N LYS A 267 -3.18 -22.36 -9.66
CA LYS A 267 -4.32 -22.71 -8.81
C LYS A 267 -4.07 -22.39 -7.34
N SER A 268 -2.90 -22.75 -6.82
CA SER A 268 -2.51 -22.42 -5.44
C SER A 268 -2.52 -20.91 -5.22
N LEU A 269 -2.01 -20.12 -6.18
CA LEU A 269 -2.04 -18.65 -6.11
C LEU A 269 -3.44 -18.07 -6.20
N MET A 270 -4.39 -18.74 -6.86
CA MET A 270 -5.79 -18.33 -7.03
C MET A 270 -6.65 -18.51 -5.78
N GLU A 271 -6.15 -19.18 -4.75
CA GLU A 271 -6.87 -19.38 -3.50
C GLU A 271 -7.29 -18.04 -2.84
N PRO A 272 -8.50 -17.93 -2.27
CA PRO A 272 -9.04 -16.65 -1.77
C PRO A 272 -8.16 -15.94 -0.76
N HIS A 273 -7.48 -16.69 0.12
CA HIS A 273 -6.61 -16.15 1.17
C HIS A 273 -5.35 -15.47 0.64
N ASN A 274 -5.04 -15.65 -0.65
CA ASN A 274 -3.92 -14.98 -1.34
C ASN A 274 -4.28 -13.61 -1.89
N TYR A 275 -5.54 -13.17 -1.73
CA TYR A 275 -6.02 -11.86 -2.18
C TYR A 275 -6.68 -11.18 -1.00
N LYS A 276 -6.11 -10.08 -0.54
CA LYS A 276 -6.67 -9.30 0.56
C LYS A 276 -6.89 -7.88 0.07
N ASN A 277 -8.12 -7.42 0.23
CA ASN A 277 -8.43 -6.02 -0.01
C ASN A 277 -7.84 -5.14 1.12
N THR A 278 -7.86 -3.83 0.93
CA THR A 278 -7.56 -2.88 2.00
C THR A 278 -8.54 -3.07 3.14
N ASP A 279 -7.99 -3.06 4.35
CA ASP A 279 -8.76 -3.21 5.56
C ASP A 279 -8.22 -2.32 6.67
N VAL A 280 -8.97 -2.20 7.76
CA VAL A 280 -8.58 -1.47 8.96
C VAL A 280 -7.78 -2.38 9.89
N ILE A 281 -6.71 -1.88 10.49
CA ILE A 281 -6.03 -2.56 11.59
C ILE A 281 -6.74 -2.23 12.89
N GLY A 282 -7.38 -3.24 13.48
CA GLY A 282 -8.16 -3.10 14.70
C GLY A 282 -9.44 -2.30 14.46
N ASP A 283 -9.80 -1.46 15.43
CA ASP A 283 -11.00 -0.63 15.37
C ASP A 283 -10.68 0.84 15.05
N ILE A 284 -11.69 1.55 14.55
CA ILE A 284 -11.64 3.01 14.44
C ILE A 284 -11.59 3.58 15.86
N MET A 285 -10.44 4.12 16.25
CA MET A 285 -10.22 4.69 17.57
C MET A 285 -11.00 5.99 17.68
N THR A 286 -11.98 6.04 18.56
CA THR A 286 -12.77 7.24 18.87
C THR A 286 -12.51 7.67 20.32
N ASN A 287 -12.70 8.96 20.60
CA ASN A 287 -12.65 9.47 21.97
C ASN A 287 -14.07 9.72 22.47
N ASP A 288 -14.41 9.21 23.66
CA ASP A 288 -15.70 9.46 24.30
C ASP A 288 -15.91 10.95 24.66
N SER A 289 -14.81 11.67 24.82
CA SER A 289 -14.81 13.11 25.14
C SER A 289 -14.32 13.96 23.95
N PRO A 290 -14.86 15.18 23.77
CA PRO A 290 -14.42 16.07 22.71
C PRO A 290 -12.98 16.55 22.95
N VAL A 291 -12.19 16.57 21.87
CA VAL A 291 -10.79 17.04 21.89
C VAL A 291 -10.68 18.57 21.90
N LYS A 292 -11.71 19.27 21.41
CA LYS A 292 -11.81 20.74 21.46
C LYS A 292 -13.22 21.19 21.89
N PRO A 293 -13.35 22.31 22.61
CA PRO A 293 -12.27 23.14 23.16
C PRO A 293 -11.61 22.49 24.39
N LYS A 294 -10.31 22.76 24.60
CA LYS A 294 -9.59 22.36 25.83
C LYS A 294 -10.02 23.24 27.01
N LYS A 295 -11.20 22.97 27.57
CA LYS A 295 -11.86 23.83 28.57
C LYS A 295 -10.94 24.24 29.73
N LYS A 296 -10.22 23.29 30.32
CA LYS A 296 -9.26 23.54 31.42
C LYS A 296 -8.16 24.53 31.01
N LEU A 297 -7.59 24.35 29.81
CA LEU A 297 -6.53 25.22 29.31
C LEU A 297 -7.05 26.65 29.07
N ILE A 298 -8.25 26.80 28.49
CA ILE A 298 -8.86 28.11 28.25
C ILE A 298 -9.05 28.87 29.57
N VAL A 299 -9.58 28.20 30.60
CA VAL A 299 -9.82 28.82 31.91
C VAL A 299 -8.51 29.24 32.60
N ILE A 300 -7.48 28.37 32.58
CA ILE A 300 -6.17 28.70 33.15
C ILE A 300 -5.53 29.90 32.44
N VAL A 301 -5.53 29.89 31.11
CA VAL A 301 -4.95 30.99 30.31
C VAL A 301 -5.72 32.28 30.57
N ALA A 302 -7.05 32.26 30.57
CA ALA A 302 -7.87 33.44 30.84
C ALA A 302 -7.69 34.00 32.26
N PHE A 303 -7.52 33.13 33.26
CA PHE A 303 -7.22 33.54 34.63
C PHE A 303 -5.87 34.26 34.72
N VAL A 304 -4.81 33.65 34.16
CA VAL A 304 -3.46 34.22 34.19
C VAL A 304 -3.39 35.54 33.41
N THR A 305 -3.97 35.59 32.20
CA THR A 305 -3.99 36.82 31.40
C THR A 305 -4.85 37.89 32.05
N GLY A 306 -6.01 37.52 32.60
CA GLY A 306 -6.86 38.44 33.36
C GLY A 306 -6.14 39.01 34.59
N PHE A 307 -5.33 38.20 35.27
CA PHE A 307 -4.55 38.61 36.44
C PHE A 307 -3.44 39.59 36.07
N ILE A 308 -2.63 39.24 35.06
CA ILE A 308 -1.57 40.12 34.56
C ILE A 308 -2.17 41.44 34.04
N LEU A 309 -3.25 41.36 33.27
CA LEU A 309 -3.92 42.55 32.73
C LEU A 309 -4.49 43.43 33.85
N SER A 310 -5.05 42.84 34.91
CA SER A 310 -5.56 43.61 36.05
C SER A 310 -4.46 44.38 36.79
N ILE A 311 -3.29 43.76 36.97
CA ILE A 311 -2.11 44.40 37.58
C ILE A 311 -1.66 45.57 36.70
N PHE A 312 -1.53 45.33 35.39
CA PHE A 312 -1.17 46.38 34.44
C PHE A 312 -2.16 47.54 34.46
N LEU A 313 -3.46 47.25 34.48
CA LEU A 313 -4.52 48.27 34.50
C LEU A 313 -4.52 49.06 35.82
N VAL A 314 -4.18 48.42 36.94
CA VAL A 314 -3.97 49.10 38.22
C VAL A 314 -2.84 50.13 38.16
N PHE A 315 -1.68 49.74 37.61
CA PHE A 315 -0.56 50.66 37.43
C PHE A 315 -0.87 51.77 36.44
N PHE A 316 -1.54 51.44 35.33
CA PHE A 316 -1.95 52.42 34.34
C PHE A 316 -2.95 53.45 34.91
N MET A 317 -3.89 53.01 35.75
CA MET A 317 -4.80 53.92 36.47
C MET A 317 -4.05 54.80 37.48
N GLU A 318 -3.02 54.29 38.15
CA GLU A 318 -2.20 55.08 39.08
C GLU A 318 -1.36 56.11 38.33
N PHE A 319 -0.74 55.71 37.21
CA PHE A 319 0.00 56.58 36.31
C PHE A 319 -0.86 57.74 35.78
N ILE A 320 -2.10 57.47 35.33
CA ILE A 320 -3.03 58.53 34.91
C ILE A 320 -3.43 59.44 36.08
N ARG A 321 -3.58 58.89 37.30
CA ARG A 321 -3.94 59.70 38.48
C ARG A 321 -2.82 60.67 38.83
N GLY A 322 -1.55 60.26 38.72
CA GLY A 322 -0.39 61.14 38.92
C GLY A 322 -0.46 62.43 38.08
N PHE A 323 -0.82 62.33 36.79
CA PHE A 323 -0.98 63.51 35.94
C PHE A 323 -2.17 64.42 36.29
N ARG A 324 -3.20 63.90 36.96
CA ARG A 324 -4.35 64.72 37.41
C ARG A 324 -4.04 65.47 38.69
N GLU A 325 -3.20 64.91 39.56
CA GLU A 325 -2.79 65.53 40.82
C GLU A 325 -1.77 66.65 40.56
N GLU A 326 -0.78 66.47 39.68
CA GLU A 326 0.16 67.55 39.26
C GLU A 326 -0.54 68.77 38.63
N LYS A 327 -1.62 68.55 37.86
CA LYS A 327 -2.40 69.65 37.27
C LYS A 327 -3.29 70.38 38.28
N ALA A 328 -3.61 69.76 39.41
CA ALA A 328 -4.43 70.36 40.46
C ALA A 328 -3.61 71.15 41.47
N GLU A 329 -2.30 70.88 41.60
CA GLU A 329 -1.37 71.67 42.42
C GLU A 329 -0.79 72.89 41.68
N GLN A 330 -1.03 73.02 40.38
CA GLN A 330 -0.60 74.15 39.54
C GLN A 330 -1.70 75.19 39.23
N VAL A 331 -2.87 75.08 39.88
CA VAL A 331 -3.97 76.08 39.85
C VAL A 331 -4.22 76.55 41.27
#